data_AF-A0A343AWP8-F1
#
_entry.id   AF-A0A343AWP8-F1
#
_cell.length_a   1.000
_cell.length_b   1.000
_cell.length_c   1.000
_cell.angle_alpha   90.00
_cell.angle_beta   90.00
_cell.angle_gamma   90.00
#
_symmetry.space_group_name_H-M   'P 1'
#
loop_
_entity.id
_entity.type
_entity.pdbx_description
1 polymer ?
#
loop_
_entity_poly.entity_id
_entity_poly.type
_entity_poly.pdbx_seq_one_letter_code
_entity_poly.pdbx_strand_id
1 'polypeptide(L)'
;MNSLLMLFIFVPILAFALLGLNVLLATHKPDESKVSAYECGFSVIYGQTRSTFQIHFYTVAILFLIFDLEILLLFPLAVTLYQVSTFGFSIGIVFFIVLTIGFVLEIGSGAISLTNFDQPNQK
;
A
#
# COMPACT_ATOMS: atom_id res chain seq x y z
N MET A 1 -8.09 -19.32 -28.02
CA MET A 1 -7.50 -18.60 -26.87
C MET A 1 -8.53 -18.56 -25.76
N ASN A 2 -8.16 -18.87 -24.53
CA ASN A 2 -9.08 -18.81 -23.39
C ASN A 2 -9.59 -17.38 -23.20
N SER A 3 -10.87 -17.19 -22.83
CA SER A 3 -11.47 -15.86 -22.64
C SER A 3 -10.68 -15.02 -21.63
N LEU A 4 -10.13 -15.65 -20.59
CA LEU A 4 -9.25 -15.00 -19.61
C LEU A 4 -7.95 -14.47 -20.23
N LEU A 5 -7.32 -15.26 -21.09
CA LEU A 5 -6.08 -14.88 -21.77
C LEU A 5 -6.34 -13.70 -22.71
N MET A 6 -7.49 -13.70 -23.39
CA MET A 6 -7.90 -12.57 -24.23
C MET A 6 -8.05 -11.28 -23.41
N LEU A 7 -8.72 -11.32 -22.26
CA LEU A 7 -8.90 -10.14 -21.40
C LEU A 7 -7.57 -9.61 -20.85
N PHE A 8 -6.69 -10.49 -20.40
CA PHE A 8 -5.39 -10.10 -19.85
C PHE A 8 -4.52 -9.35 -20.85
N ILE A 9 -4.62 -9.70 -22.14
CA ILE A 9 -3.90 -9.03 -23.23
C ILE A 9 -4.65 -7.77 -23.70
N PHE A 10 -5.97 -7.83 -23.81
CA PHE A 10 -6.77 -6.74 -24.37
C PHE A 10 -6.79 -5.49 -23.50
N VAL A 11 -6.91 -5.63 -22.17
CA VAL A 11 -7.01 -4.50 -21.23
C VAL A 11 -5.81 -3.53 -21.31
N PRO A 12 -4.54 -3.99 -21.20
CA PRO A 12 -3.40 -3.08 -21.30
C PRO A 12 -3.29 -2.47 -22.70
N ILE A 13 -3.57 -3.23 -23.77
CA ILE A 13 -3.54 -2.72 -25.15
C ILE A 13 -4.55 -1.59 -25.33
N LEU A 14 -5.78 -1.76 -24.82
CA LEU A 14 -6.80 -0.73 -24.88
C LEU A 14 -6.37 0.53 -24.12
N ALA A 15 -5.77 0.38 -22.93
CA ALA A 15 -5.26 1.52 -22.16
C ALA A 15 -4.19 2.31 -22.93
N PHE A 16 -3.22 1.61 -23.54
CA PHE A 16 -2.21 2.25 -24.38
C PHE A 16 -2.78 2.86 -25.66
N ALA A 17 -3.78 2.22 -26.27
CA ALA A 17 -4.44 2.74 -27.47
C ALA A 17 -5.19 4.05 -27.16
N LEU A 18 -5.91 4.12 -26.05
CA LEU A 18 -6.61 5.33 -25.61
C LEU A 18 -5.62 6.45 -25.23
N LEU A 19 -4.52 6.11 -24.54
CA LEU A 19 -3.45 7.06 -24.26
C LEU A 19 -2.82 7.59 -25.55
N GLY A 20 -2.48 6.71 -26.49
CA GLY A 20 -1.94 7.10 -27.80
C GLY A 20 -2.89 7.97 -28.60
N LEU A 21 -4.18 7.66 -28.57
CA LEU A 21 -5.23 8.45 -29.21
C LEU A 21 -5.34 9.85 -28.58
N ASN A 22 -5.23 9.96 -27.26
CA ASN A 22 -5.19 11.26 -26.57
C ASN A 22 -3.96 12.08 -27.00
N VAL A 23 -2.77 11.48 -27.01
CA VAL A 23 -1.54 12.18 -27.42
C VAL A 23 -1.60 12.65 -28.87
N LEU A 24 -2.24 11.89 -29.76
CA LEU A 24 -2.36 12.24 -31.18
C LEU A 24 -3.44 13.29 -31.47
N LEU A 25 -4.58 13.25 -30.78
CA LEU A 25 -5.73 14.12 -31.06
C LEU A 25 -5.82 15.35 -30.15
N ALA A 26 -5.26 15.30 -28.94
CA ALA A 26 -5.37 16.39 -27.99
C ALA A 26 -4.46 17.57 -28.40
N THR A 27 -4.99 18.79 -28.24
CA THR A 27 -4.19 20.00 -28.46
C THR A 27 -3.15 20.16 -27.35
N HIS A 28 -1.87 19.97 -27.68
CA HIS A 28 -0.76 20.16 -26.75
C HIS A 28 -0.15 21.56 -26.91
N LYS A 29 -0.42 22.46 -25.96
CA LYS A 29 0.12 23.83 -25.91
C LYS A 29 0.77 24.11 -24.54
N PRO A 30 2.00 23.62 -24.30
CA PRO A 30 2.72 23.88 -23.07
C PRO A 30 3.13 25.34 -23.01
N ASP A 31 2.93 25.96 -21.84
CA ASP A 31 3.36 27.30 -21.49
C ASP A 31 4.05 27.20 -20.13
N GLU A 32 4.99 28.09 -19.83
CA GLU A 32 5.80 28.03 -18.61
C GLU A 32 4.92 27.94 -17.35
N SER A 33 3.85 28.73 -17.32
CA SER A 33 2.84 28.73 -16.25
C SER A 33 1.99 27.45 -16.17
N LYS A 34 1.83 26.72 -17.28
CA LYS A 34 1.07 25.46 -17.34
C LYS A 34 1.90 24.25 -16.97
N VAL A 35 3.22 24.32 -17.17
CA VAL A 35 4.15 23.23 -16.85
C VAL A 35 4.79 23.39 -15.47
N SER A 36 4.73 24.58 -14.87
CA SER A 36 5.09 24.80 -13.48
C SER A 36 4.07 24.21 -12.52
N ALA A 37 4.54 23.70 -11.37
CA ALA A 37 3.65 23.27 -10.29
C ALA A 37 2.77 24.44 -9.82
N TYR A 38 1.50 24.14 -9.51
CA TYR A 38 0.61 25.14 -8.92
C TYR A 38 1.07 25.44 -7.50
N GLU A 39 1.61 26.63 -7.31
CA GLU A 39 1.94 27.16 -5.99
C GLU A 39 1.10 28.42 -5.81
N CYS A 40 0.47 28.58 -4.64
CA CYS A 40 -0.32 29.78 -4.29
C CYS A 40 0.58 31.03 -4.08
N GLY A 41 1.55 31.27 -4.97
CA GLY A 41 2.53 32.36 -4.91
C GLY A 41 3.81 32.04 -4.14
N PHE A 42 4.04 30.81 -3.69
CA PHE A 42 5.26 30.41 -2.98
C PHE A 42 6.26 29.76 -3.94
N SER A 43 7.54 30.14 -3.87
CA SER A 43 8.60 29.45 -4.62
C SER A 43 9.07 28.21 -3.86
N VAL A 44 9.37 27.13 -4.59
CA VAL A 44 9.99 25.94 -4.02
C VAL A 44 11.24 26.32 -3.22
N ILE A 45 11.36 25.81 -1.99
CA ILE A 45 12.56 26.02 -1.17
C ILE A 45 13.68 25.15 -1.75
N TYR A 46 14.54 25.74 -2.56
CA TYR A 46 15.68 25.05 -3.16
C TYR A 46 16.63 24.51 -2.09
N GLY A 47 17.03 23.25 -2.20
CA GLY A 47 17.94 22.57 -1.27
C GLY A 47 17.25 21.69 -0.22
N GLN A 48 15.92 21.72 -0.13
CA GLN A 48 15.15 20.89 0.80
C GLN A 48 14.28 19.90 -0.01
N THR A 49 14.75 18.66 -0.18
CA THR A 49 14.03 17.62 -0.95
C THR A 49 13.18 16.67 -0.08
N ARG A 50 13.19 16.86 1.24
CA ARG A 50 12.54 15.96 2.21
C ARG A 50 11.65 16.72 3.18
N SER A 51 10.34 16.71 2.96
CA SER A 51 9.43 17.24 3.97
C SER A 51 9.57 16.47 5.28
N THR A 52 9.41 17.14 6.42
CA THR A 52 9.18 16.45 7.68
C THR A 52 7.84 15.72 7.57
N PHE A 53 7.84 14.44 7.92
CA PHE A 53 6.65 13.60 7.96
C PHE A 53 6.63 12.83 9.28
N GLN A 54 5.45 12.42 9.70
CA GLN A 54 5.28 11.70 10.96
C GLN A 54 5.71 10.25 10.81
N ILE A 55 6.35 9.70 11.84
CA ILE A 55 6.81 8.31 11.85
C ILE A 55 5.66 7.30 11.67
N HIS A 56 4.43 7.66 12.06
CA HIS A 56 3.24 6.81 11.93
C HIS A 56 3.01 6.29 10.51
N PHE A 57 3.29 7.09 9.47
CA PHE A 57 3.15 6.65 8.07
C PHE A 57 4.11 5.49 7.73
N TYR A 58 5.30 5.51 8.32
CA TYR A 58 6.29 4.45 8.15
C TYR A 58 5.93 3.19 8.96
N THR A 59 5.44 3.37 10.19
CA THR A 59 4.97 2.27 11.03
C THR A 59 3.88 1.45 10.34
N VAL A 60 2.89 2.12 9.73
CA VAL A 60 1.82 1.43 8.97
C VAL A 60 2.37 0.65 7.79
N ALA A 61 3.39 1.16 7.09
CA ALA A 61 3.99 0.48 5.95
C ALA A 61 4.75 -0.80 6.35
N ILE A 62 5.51 -0.76 7.46
CA ILE A 62 6.18 -1.98 7.97
C ILE A 62 5.14 -2.98 8.49
N LEU A 63 4.13 -2.52 9.22
CA LEU A 63 3.06 -3.39 9.72
C LEU A 63 2.38 -4.13 8.56
N PHE A 64 2.06 -3.42 7.48
CA PHE A 64 1.49 -4.01 6.27
C PHE A 64 2.40 -5.12 5.70
N LEU A 65 3.72 -4.88 5.63
CA LEU A 65 4.68 -5.87 5.13
C LEU A 65 4.69 -7.14 5.99
N ILE A 66 4.71 -7.00 7.31
CA ILE A 66 4.73 -8.15 8.23
C ILE A 66 3.40 -8.92 8.12
N PHE A 67 2.27 -8.22 8.17
CA PHE A 67 0.95 -8.85 8.08
C PHE A 67 0.69 -9.53 6.72
N ASP A 68 1.21 -8.98 5.62
CA ASP A 68 1.15 -9.62 4.30
C ASP A 68 1.93 -10.94 4.27
N LEU A 69 3.12 -10.97 4.89
CA LEU A 69 3.91 -12.20 5.04
C LEU A 69 3.23 -13.23 5.94
N GLU A 70 2.53 -12.80 7.00
CA GLU A 70 1.76 -13.69 7.87
C GLU A 70 0.64 -14.41 7.11
N ILE A 71 -0.12 -13.67 6.28
CA ILE A 71 -1.17 -14.24 5.44
C ILE A 71 -0.57 -15.20 4.40
N LEU A 72 0.54 -14.81 3.77
CA LEU A 72 1.25 -15.65 2.81
C LEU A 72 1.65 -17.00 3.43
N LEU A 73 2.12 -17.00 4.68
CA LEU A 73 2.51 -18.21 5.41
C LEU A 73 1.31 -19.07 5.85
N LEU A 74 0.16 -18.45 6.13
CA LEU A 74 -1.08 -19.17 6.44
C LEU A 74 -1.79 -19.73 5.20
N PHE A 75 -1.51 -19.20 4.01
CA PHE A 75 -2.22 -19.59 2.78
C PHE A 75 -2.10 -21.10 2.44
N PRO A 76 -0.92 -21.74 2.48
CA PRO A 76 -0.80 -23.18 2.20
C PRO A 76 -1.61 -24.04 3.16
N LEU A 77 -1.65 -23.67 4.45
CA LEU A 77 -2.48 -24.35 5.44
C LEU A 77 -3.96 -24.22 5.07
N ALA A 78 -4.42 -23.02 4.69
CA ALA A 78 -5.80 -22.77 4.29
C ALA A 78 -6.23 -23.59 3.06
N VAL A 79 -5.35 -23.72 2.05
CA VAL A 79 -5.63 -24.50 0.83
C VAL A 79 -5.61 -26.02 1.09
N THR A 80 -4.79 -26.50 2.03
CA THR A 80 -4.58 -27.93 2.27
C THR A 80 -5.28 -28.47 3.53
N LEU A 81 -6.20 -27.70 4.14
CA LEU A 81 -6.85 -28.06 5.41
C LEU A 81 -7.41 -29.49 5.46
N TYR A 82 -7.98 -29.98 4.37
CA TYR A 82 -8.57 -31.33 4.30
C TYR A 82 -7.53 -32.47 4.17
N GLN A 83 -6.29 -32.16 3.80
CA GLN A 83 -5.22 -33.14 3.59
C GLN A 83 -4.25 -33.18 4.78
N VAL A 84 -4.25 -32.13 5.60
CA VAL A 84 -3.36 -31.99 6.74
C VAL A 84 -3.87 -32.84 7.92
N SER A 85 -2.97 -33.59 8.56
CA SER A 85 -3.30 -34.35 9.77
C SER A 85 -3.58 -33.41 10.96
N THR A 86 -4.23 -33.92 12.01
CA THR A 86 -4.48 -33.16 13.25
C THR A 86 -3.21 -32.53 13.83
N PHE A 87 -2.06 -33.18 13.64
CA PHE A 87 -0.76 -32.64 14.05
C PHE A 87 -0.36 -31.40 13.25
N GLY A 88 -0.47 -31.43 11.91
CA GLY A 88 -0.16 -30.25 11.09
C GLY A 88 -1.13 -29.10 11.33
N PHE A 89 -2.40 -29.41 11.60
CA PHE A 89 -3.38 -28.40 12.00
C PHE A 89 -3.02 -27.76 13.35
N SER A 90 -2.54 -28.54 14.32
CA SER A 90 -2.11 -28.02 15.63
C SER A 90 -0.93 -27.05 15.50
N ILE A 91 0.02 -27.32 14.60
CA ILE A 91 1.14 -26.41 14.31
C ILE A 91 0.61 -25.10 13.71
N GLY A 92 -0.35 -25.19 12.78
CA GLY A 92 -1.01 -24.03 12.19
C GLY A 92 -1.70 -23.14 13.23
N ILE A 93 -2.40 -23.74 14.20
CA ILE A 93 -3.02 -23.00 15.31
C ILE A 93 -1.95 -22.33 16.20
N VAL A 94 -0.88 -23.05 16.56
CA VAL A 94 0.19 -22.47 17.39
C VAL A 94 0.83 -21.28 16.66
N PHE A 95 1.11 -21.42 15.37
CA PHE A 95 1.63 -20.35 14.54
C PHE A 95 0.67 -19.14 14.52
N PHE A 96 -0.62 -19.36 14.26
CA PHE A 96 -1.63 -18.30 14.28
C PHE A 96 -1.72 -17.57 15.63
N ILE A 97 -1.63 -18.28 16.75
CA ILE A 97 -1.63 -17.68 18.10
C ILE A 97 -0.43 -16.77 18.29
N VAL A 98 0.77 -17.21 17.90
CA VAL A 98 2.00 -16.41 18.02
C VAL A 98 1.89 -15.12 17.23
N LEU A 99 1.37 -15.18 15.99
CA LEU A 99 1.12 -13.99 15.16
C LEU A 99 0.09 -13.05 15.81
N THR A 100 -1.01 -13.61 16.32
CA THR A 100 -2.07 -12.84 16.99
C THR A 100 -1.53 -12.10 18.22
N ILE A 101 -0.62 -12.72 18.99
CA ILE A 101 0.03 -12.06 20.14
C ILE A 101 0.87 -10.87 19.67
N GLY A 102 1.67 -11.03 18.60
CA GLY A 102 2.44 -9.94 18.02
C GLY A 102 1.56 -8.75 17.63
N PHE A 103 0.43 -9.03 16.99
CA PHE A 103 -0.56 -8.02 16.61
C PHE A 103 -1.19 -7.30 17.82
N VAL A 104 -1.55 -8.03 18.87
CA VAL A 104 -2.13 -7.44 20.09
C VAL A 104 -1.14 -6.49 20.78
N LEU A 105 0.16 -6.86 20.83
CA LEU A 105 1.20 -6.00 21.41
C LEU A 105 1.38 -4.70 20.63
N GLU A 106 1.28 -4.77 19.31
CA GLU A 106 1.42 -3.61 18.43
C GLU A 106 0.26 -2.61 18.60
N ILE A 107 -0.98 -3.11 18.75
CA ILE A 107 -2.14 -2.28 19.10
C ILE A 107 -1.93 -1.61 20.46
N GLY A 108 -1.46 -2.37 21.46
CA GLY A 108 -1.21 -1.87 22.82
C GLY A 108 -0.11 -0.80 22.87
N SER A 109 0.82 -0.80 21.91
CA SER A 109 1.90 0.17 21.80
C SER A 109 1.44 1.53 21.24
N GLY A 110 0.20 1.64 20.76
CA GLY A 110 -0.35 2.88 20.23
C GLY A 110 0.27 3.33 18.90
N ALA A 111 1.04 2.46 18.25
CA ALA A 111 1.81 2.75 17.04
C ALA A 111 0.93 3.10 15.82
N ILE A 112 -0.36 2.72 15.89
CA ILE A 112 -1.41 2.98 14.90
C ILE A 112 -2.28 4.20 15.23
N SER A 113 -2.10 4.85 16.38
CA SER A 113 -2.92 5.98 16.80
C SER A 113 -2.46 7.27 16.10
N LEU A 114 -3.31 7.81 15.22
CA LEU A 114 -3.12 9.15 14.69
C LEU A 114 -3.66 10.17 15.70
N THR A 115 -2.79 10.66 16.58
CA THR A 115 -3.15 11.71 17.53
C THR A 115 -3.45 13.01 16.78
N ASN A 116 -4.59 13.64 17.09
CA ASN A 116 -4.94 14.96 16.54
C ASN A 116 -4.06 16.04 17.20
N PHE A 117 -3.40 16.85 16.37
CA PHE A 117 -2.41 17.84 16.81
C PHE A 117 -3.00 19.21 17.21
N ASP A 118 -4.33 19.36 17.21
CA ASP A 118 -4.98 20.63 17.59
C ASP A 118 -4.99 20.91 19.10
N GLN A 119 -4.21 20.17 19.91
CA GLN A 119 -4.03 20.48 21.32
C GLN A 119 -2.69 21.16 21.59
N PRO A 120 -2.68 22.47 21.90
CA PRO A 120 -1.45 23.26 22.06
C PRO A 120 -0.72 23.02 23.39
N ASN A 121 -1.02 21.96 24.16
CA ASN A 121 -0.32 21.66 25.41
C ASN A 121 -0.42 20.17 25.78
N GLN A 122 0.57 19.38 25.39
CA GLN A 122 0.92 18.14 26.09
C GLN A 122 2.43 18.22 26.36
N LYS A 123 2.74 18.48 27.62
CA LYS A 123 4.11 18.45 28.17
C LYS A 123 4.64 17.02 28.18
#